data_AF-A0A2T5AGS8-F1
#
_entry.id   AF-A0A2T5AGS8-F1
#
_cell.length_a   1.000
_cell.length_b   1.000
_cell.length_c   1.000
_cell.angle_alpha   90.00
_cell.angle_beta   90.00
_cell.angle_gamma   90.00
#
_symmetry.space_group_name_H-M   'P 1'
#
loop_
_entity.id
_entity.type
_entity.pdbx_description
1 polymer ?
#
loop_
_entity_poly.entity_id
_entity_poly.type
_entity_poly.pdbx_seq_one_letter_code
_entity_poly.pdbx_strand_id
1 'polypeptide(L)'
;MATDIPGLTELWQRFDGWLAEHAPGDHESLRPGCPDGEIKRLEDGLGFSLHEDVRTTLALHNGVTMRGASTEPGAFLLGYSLLDVDGILEAHRDLVAMVEDAREAGEEDLVVGRIADRQWVPFSVEKGAPLTPVPRVPALYEGRMLEWHIRPHDSSRRA
;
A
#
# COMPACT_ATOMS: atom_id res chain seq x y z
N MET A 1 -20.29 -18.99 19.81
CA MET A 1 -20.39 -19.32 18.38
C MET A 1 -19.22 -18.63 17.70
N ALA A 2 -18.29 -19.38 17.12
CA ALA A 2 -17.23 -18.76 16.34
C ALA A 2 -17.89 -18.19 15.09
N THR A 3 -17.87 -16.86 14.94
CA THR A 3 -18.32 -16.21 13.72
C THR A 3 -17.35 -16.62 12.64
N ASP A 4 -17.80 -17.42 11.67
CA ASP A 4 -17.00 -17.75 10.50
C ASP A 4 -16.76 -16.44 9.75
N ILE A 5 -15.50 -16.02 9.66
CA ILE A 5 -15.15 -14.76 8.98
C ILE A 5 -15.26 -15.06 7.48
N PRO A 6 -16.11 -14.35 6.72
CA PRO A 6 -16.23 -14.56 5.28
C PRO A 6 -14.86 -14.43 4.60
N GLY A 7 -14.65 -15.21 3.54
CA GLY A 7 -13.43 -15.12 2.74
C GLY A 7 -13.27 -13.72 2.14
N LEU A 8 -12.02 -13.32 1.90
CA LEU A 8 -11.69 -11.97 1.42
C LEU A 8 -12.44 -11.58 0.13
N THR A 9 -12.61 -12.51 -0.81
CA THR A 9 -13.39 -12.28 -2.03
C THR A 9 -14.84 -11.91 -1.74
N GLU A 10 -15.48 -12.56 -0.78
CA GLU A 10 -16.86 -12.26 -0.41
C GLU A 10 -16.97 -10.91 0.30
N LEU A 11 -15.98 -10.57 1.13
CA LEU A 11 -15.89 -9.25 1.75
C LEU A 11 -15.75 -8.15 0.71
N TRP A 12 -14.90 -8.34 -0.30
CA TRP A 12 -14.74 -7.42 -1.42
C TRP A 12 -16.04 -7.23 -2.21
N GLN A 13 -16.72 -8.32 -2.58
CA GLN A 13 -18.00 -8.23 -3.31
C GLN A 13 -19.08 -7.46 -2.53
N ARG A 14 -19.16 -7.68 -1.21
CA ARG A 14 -20.08 -6.92 -0.35
C ARG A 14 -19.69 -5.45 -0.29
N PHE A 15 -18.39 -5.16 -0.28
CA PHE A 15 -17.88 -3.80 -0.25
C PHE A 15 -18.13 -3.07 -1.57
N ASP A 16 -17.89 -3.70 -2.71
CA ASP A 16 -18.19 -3.13 -4.04
C ASP A 16 -19.66 -2.76 -4.17
N GLY A 17 -20.55 -3.67 -3.77
CA GLY A 17 -21.99 -3.41 -3.77
C GLY A 17 -22.37 -2.23 -2.88
N TRP A 18 -21.77 -2.14 -1.69
CA TRP A 18 -21.98 -1.02 -0.78
C TRP A 18 -21.48 0.31 -1.38
N LEU A 19 -20.30 0.31 -2.01
CA LEU A 19 -19.75 1.50 -2.66
C LEU A 19 -20.60 1.95 -3.85
N ALA A 20 -21.07 1.02 -4.68
CA ALA A 20 -21.94 1.33 -5.80
C ALA A 20 -23.24 2.03 -5.37
N GLU A 21 -23.78 1.65 -4.21
CA GLU A 21 -25.01 2.23 -3.67
C GLU A 21 -24.77 3.55 -2.92
N HIS A 22 -23.69 3.64 -2.13
CA HIS A 22 -23.52 4.72 -1.15
C HIS A 22 -22.38 5.70 -1.47
N ALA A 23 -21.40 5.30 -2.28
CA ALA A 23 -20.23 6.09 -2.62
C ALA A 23 -19.80 5.86 -4.09
N PRO A 24 -20.67 6.18 -5.07
CA PRO A 24 -20.45 5.82 -6.48
C PRO A 24 -19.17 6.41 -7.06
N GLY A 25 -18.73 7.59 -6.60
CA GLY A 25 -17.45 8.16 -7.01
C GLY A 25 -16.23 7.35 -6.54
N ASP A 26 -16.28 6.78 -5.32
CA ASP A 26 -15.22 5.90 -4.83
C ASP A 26 -15.28 4.54 -5.54
N HIS A 27 -16.48 4.02 -5.81
CA HIS A 27 -16.67 2.84 -6.64
C HIS A 27 -16.08 3.03 -8.05
N GLU A 28 -16.33 4.16 -8.71
CA GLU A 28 -15.74 4.48 -10.02
C GLU A 28 -14.21 4.63 -9.97
N SER A 29 -13.65 4.96 -8.81
CA SER A 29 -12.20 5.06 -8.65
C SER A 29 -11.52 3.68 -8.60
N LEU A 30 -12.23 2.61 -8.23
CA LEU A 30 -11.70 1.25 -8.21
C LEU A 30 -11.25 0.85 -9.61
N ARG A 31 -9.99 0.47 -9.74
CA ARG A 31 -9.47 -0.02 -11.00
C ARG A 31 -9.91 -1.48 -11.19
N PRO A 32 -10.11 -1.94 -12.44
CA PRO A 32 -10.30 -3.35 -12.70
C PRO A 32 -9.15 -4.19 -12.16
N GLY A 33 -9.46 -5.44 -11.84
CA GLY A 33 -8.49 -6.44 -11.40
C GLY A 33 -7.29 -6.60 -12.33
N CYS A 34 -6.15 -6.89 -11.71
CA CYS A 34 -4.88 -7.09 -12.38
C CYS A 34 -4.76 -8.54 -12.88
N PRO A 35 -4.36 -8.79 -14.14
CA PRO A 35 -4.12 -10.16 -14.60
C PRO A 35 -2.90 -10.78 -13.92
N ASP A 36 -2.88 -12.10 -13.77
CA ASP A 36 -1.83 -12.84 -13.05
C ASP A 36 -0.40 -12.52 -13.52
N GLY A 37 -0.23 -12.20 -14.81
CA GLY A 37 1.07 -11.84 -15.37
C GLY A 37 1.64 -10.53 -14.82
N GLU A 38 0.80 -9.58 -14.40
CA GLU A 38 1.23 -8.34 -13.74
C GLU A 38 1.63 -8.59 -12.28
N ILE A 39 0.84 -9.39 -11.56
CA ILE A 39 1.12 -9.78 -10.18
C ILE A 39 2.47 -10.51 -10.12
N LYS A 40 2.75 -11.40 -11.07
CA LYS A 40 4.04 -12.06 -11.16
C LYS A 40 5.19 -11.09 -11.39
N ARG A 41 5.01 -10.07 -12.24
CA ARG A 41 6.06 -9.03 -12.45
C ARG A 41 6.31 -8.21 -11.18
N LEU A 42 5.26 -7.95 -10.41
CA LEU A 42 5.40 -7.33 -9.09
C LEU A 42 6.22 -8.24 -8.15
N GLU A 43 5.86 -9.51 -8.00
CA GLU A 43 6.62 -10.47 -7.17
C GLU A 43 8.08 -10.59 -7.59
N ASP A 44 8.35 -10.68 -8.89
CA ASP A 44 9.71 -10.71 -9.45
C ASP A 44 10.48 -9.41 -9.11
N GLY A 45 9.80 -8.25 -9.11
CA GLY A 45 10.37 -6.96 -8.75
C GLY A 45 10.62 -6.78 -7.25
N LEU A 46 9.76 -7.34 -6.39
CA LEU A 46 9.92 -7.36 -4.94
C LEU A 46 11.02 -8.35 -4.49
N GLY A 47 11.22 -9.42 -5.28
CA GLY A 47 12.14 -10.51 -4.96
C GLY A 47 11.56 -11.55 -4.02
N PHE A 48 10.24 -11.55 -3.80
CA PHE A 48 9.52 -12.52 -2.97
C PHE A 48 8.04 -12.62 -3.37
N SER A 49 7.39 -13.72 -3.00
CA SER A 49 5.96 -13.94 -3.27
C SER A 49 5.07 -13.09 -2.35
N LEU A 50 3.99 -12.57 -2.92
CA LEU A 50 3.00 -11.80 -2.18
C LEU A 50 2.13 -12.72 -1.31
N HIS A 51 1.65 -12.17 -0.19
CA HIS A 51 0.62 -12.83 0.59
C HIS A 51 -0.67 -13.01 -0.24
N GLU A 52 -1.38 -14.11 -0.02
CA GLU A 52 -2.57 -14.47 -0.80
C GLU A 52 -3.64 -13.38 -0.80
N ASP A 53 -3.84 -12.71 0.34
CA ASP A 53 -4.79 -11.60 0.47
C ASP A 53 -4.45 -10.39 -0.41
N VAL A 54 -3.16 -10.10 -0.59
CA VAL A 54 -2.71 -9.00 -1.47
C VAL A 54 -2.96 -9.38 -2.92
N ARG A 55 -2.61 -10.63 -3.29
CA ARG A 55 -2.87 -11.13 -4.65
C ARG A 55 -4.37 -11.11 -4.96
N THR A 56 -5.20 -11.56 -4.01
CA THR A 56 -6.67 -11.57 -4.13
C THR A 56 -7.21 -10.17 -4.30
N THR A 57 -6.72 -9.22 -3.50
CA THR A 57 -7.12 -7.81 -3.61
C THR A 57 -6.73 -7.25 -4.97
N LEU A 58 -5.49 -7.42 -5.42
CA LEU A 58 -5.01 -6.93 -6.72
C LEU A 58 -5.75 -7.58 -7.90
N ALA A 59 -6.09 -8.87 -7.78
CA ALA A 59 -6.83 -9.61 -8.80
C ALA A 59 -8.30 -9.15 -8.91
N LEU A 60 -8.89 -8.62 -7.84
CA LEU A 60 -10.22 -8.02 -7.86
C LEU A 60 -10.15 -6.55 -8.28
N HIS A 61 -9.25 -5.78 -7.68
CA HIS A 61 -9.01 -4.37 -7.95
C HIS A 61 -7.53 -4.01 -7.92
N ASN A 62 -6.99 -3.57 -9.05
CA ASN A 62 -5.60 -3.11 -9.16
C ASN A 62 -5.43 -1.68 -8.63
N GLY A 63 -5.72 -1.48 -7.35
CA GLY A 63 -5.71 -0.19 -6.69
C GLY A 63 -6.87 0.73 -7.10
N VAL A 64 -6.70 2.02 -6.83
CA VAL A 64 -7.65 3.07 -7.21
C VAL A 64 -7.01 4.09 -8.14
N THR A 65 -7.84 4.82 -8.87
CA THR A 65 -7.41 6.05 -9.55
C THR A 65 -6.97 7.04 -8.49
N MET A 66 -5.70 7.46 -8.54
CA MET A 66 -5.12 8.32 -7.52
C MET A 66 -5.77 9.69 -7.53
N ARG A 67 -6.27 10.10 -6.37
CA ARG A 67 -6.86 11.42 -6.14
C ARG A 67 -5.86 12.55 -6.42
N GLY A 68 -6.31 13.61 -7.07
CA GLY A 68 -5.61 14.88 -7.23
C GLY A 68 -5.75 15.79 -6.01
N ALA A 69 -6.89 15.74 -5.31
CA ALA A 69 -7.18 16.57 -4.13
C ALA A 69 -7.89 15.80 -3.00
N SER A 70 -7.88 16.37 -1.78
CA SER A 70 -8.45 15.75 -0.57
C SER A 70 -9.98 15.63 -0.56
N THR A 71 -10.67 16.20 -1.55
CA THR A 71 -12.13 16.07 -1.75
C THR A 71 -12.49 15.13 -2.89
N GLU A 72 -11.50 14.66 -3.66
CA GLU A 72 -11.75 13.72 -4.75
C GLU A 72 -11.85 12.28 -4.23
N PRO A 73 -12.65 11.42 -4.88
CA PRO A 73 -12.76 10.00 -4.56
C PRO A 73 -11.43 9.25 -4.65
N GLY A 74 -11.41 8.03 -4.10
CA GLY A 74 -10.23 7.16 -4.05
C GLY A 74 -9.52 7.17 -2.70
N ALA A 75 -10.16 7.67 -1.64
CA ALA A 75 -9.67 7.62 -0.26
C ALA A 75 -10.31 6.42 0.46
N PHE A 76 -9.83 5.23 0.14
CA PHE A 76 -10.46 3.93 0.40
C PHE A 76 -10.34 3.42 1.85
N LEU A 77 -9.17 3.58 2.45
CA LEU A 77 -8.86 3.05 3.78
C LEU A 77 -8.56 4.20 4.72
N LEU A 78 -9.56 4.79 5.38
CA LEU A 78 -9.34 5.85 6.39
C LEU A 78 -8.52 7.05 5.85
N GLY A 79 -8.70 7.42 4.57
CA GLY A 79 -7.96 8.51 3.92
C GLY A 79 -6.85 8.06 2.98
N TYR A 80 -6.55 6.76 2.93
CA TYR A 80 -5.48 6.19 2.11
C TYR A 80 -6.02 5.65 0.79
N SER A 81 -5.24 5.81 -0.28
CA SER A 81 -5.54 5.26 -1.61
C SER A 81 -4.83 3.91 -1.77
N LEU A 82 -5.56 2.89 -2.22
CA LEU A 82 -5.00 1.58 -2.55
C LEU A 82 -4.06 1.70 -3.75
N LEU A 83 -2.84 1.20 -3.60
CA LEU A 83 -1.84 1.22 -4.66
C LEU A 83 -2.14 0.14 -5.70
N ASP A 84 -1.81 0.44 -6.96
CA ASP A 84 -1.74 -0.55 -8.02
C ASP A 84 -0.37 -1.25 -8.00
N VAL A 85 -0.20 -2.28 -8.83
CA VAL A 85 1.05 -3.04 -8.90
C VAL A 85 2.31 -2.17 -9.10
N ASP A 86 2.21 -1.12 -9.91
CA ASP A 86 3.33 -0.21 -10.17
C ASP A 86 3.64 0.66 -8.95
N GLY A 87 2.60 1.22 -8.31
CA GLY A 87 2.75 2.02 -7.09
C GLY A 87 3.28 1.22 -5.91
N ILE A 88 2.89 -0.06 -5.77
CA ILE A 88 3.48 -0.98 -4.77
C ILE A 88 4.97 -1.15 -5.01
N LEU A 89 5.38 -1.39 -6.26
CA LEU A 89 6.78 -1.61 -6.61
C LEU A 89 7.62 -0.34 -6.41
N GLU A 90 7.09 0.82 -6.76
CA GLU A 90 7.74 2.11 -6.51
C GLU A 90 7.94 2.36 -5.02
N ALA A 91 6.88 2.26 -4.21
CA ALA A 91 6.95 2.46 -2.77
C ALA A 91 7.88 1.43 -2.08
N HIS A 92 7.94 0.19 -2.59
CA HIS A 92 8.86 -0.82 -2.08
C HIS A 92 10.32 -0.44 -2.32
N ARG A 93 10.65 0.09 -3.51
CA ARG A 93 12.00 0.56 -3.82
C ARG A 93 12.43 1.69 -2.89
N ASP A 94 11.52 2.57 -2.51
CA ASP A 94 11.79 3.61 -1.51
C ASP A 94 12.13 3.01 -0.13
N LEU A 95 11.37 2.00 0.33
CA LEU A 95 11.70 1.29 1.57
C LEU A 95 13.08 0.62 1.50
N VAL A 96 13.40 -0.02 0.37
CA VAL A 96 14.72 -0.66 0.16
C VAL A 96 15.84 0.39 0.21
N ALA A 97 15.67 1.52 -0.48
CA ALA A 97 16.65 2.61 -0.47
C ALA A 97 16.89 3.14 0.95
N MET A 98 15.83 3.36 1.74
CA MET A 98 15.94 3.77 3.14
C MET A 98 16.75 2.78 3.99
N VAL A 99 16.55 1.47 3.76
CA VAL A 99 17.32 0.43 4.46
C VAL A 99 18.80 0.48 4.08
N GLU A 100 19.12 0.63 2.79
CA GLU A 100 20.52 0.68 2.34
C GLU A 100 21.23 1.95 2.82
N ASP A 101 20.57 3.12 2.76
CA ASP A 101 21.12 4.37 3.30
C ASP A 101 21.41 4.26 4.81
N ALA A 102 20.50 3.62 5.57
CA ALA A 102 20.68 3.39 7.00
C ALA A 102 21.86 2.44 7.29
N ARG A 103 22.09 1.43 6.44
CA ARG A 103 23.26 0.53 6.53
C ARG A 103 24.56 1.29 6.30
N GLU A 104 24.61 2.11 5.25
CA GLU A 104 25.79 2.92 4.95
C GLU A 104 26.12 3.91 6.08
N ALA A 105 25.09 4.47 6.73
CA ALA A 105 25.25 5.37 7.87
C ALA A 105 25.51 4.67 9.22
N GLY A 106 25.36 3.35 9.31
CA GLY A 106 25.40 2.60 10.58
C GLY A 106 24.21 2.89 11.51
N GLU A 107 23.08 3.32 10.95
CA GLU A 107 21.85 3.69 11.66
C GLU A 107 20.74 2.63 11.50
N GLU A 108 21.10 1.40 11.17
CA GLU A 108 20.18 0.29 10.89
C GLU A 108 19.13 0.09 11.99
N ASP A 109 19.55 0.16 13.26
CA ASP A 109 18.68 0.00 14.43
C ASP A 109 17.56 1.06 14.51
N LEU A 110 17.70 2.18 13.81
CA LEU A 110 16.69 3.25 13.77
C LEU A 110 15.67 3.03 12.65
N VAL A 111 16.02 2.25 11.62
CA VAL A 111 15.26 2.14 10.37
C VAL A 111 14.68 0.73 10.18
N VAL A 112 15.53 -0.30 10.19
CA VAL A 112 15.16 -1.66 9.83
C VAL A 112 14.14 -2.22 10.83
N GLY A 113 12.99 -2.68 10.31
CA GLY A 113 11.88 -3.20 11.12
C GLY A 113 11.14 -2.15 11.96
N ARG A 114 11.48 -0.86 11.82
CA ARG A 114 10.82 0.26 12.53
C ARG A 114 10.12 1.22 11.56
N ILE A 115 10.82 1.62 10.51
CA ILE A 115 10.37 2.64 9.55
C ILE A 115 10.44 2.09 8.12
N ALA A 116 11.37 1.19 7.84
CA ALA A 116 11.43 0.48 6.57
C ALA A 116 11.94 -0.95 6.78
N ASP A 117 11.51 -1.85 5.91
CA ASP A 117 12.09 -3.18 5.79
C ASP A 117 11.96 -3.63 4.34
N ARG A 118 12.94 -4.39 3.86
CA ARG A 118 12.97 -4.90 2.49
C ARG A 118 11.90 -5.97 2.24
N GLN A 119 11.35 -6.57 3.30
CA GLN A 119 10.30 -7.59 3.23
C GLN A 119 8.88 -7.03 3.37
N TRP A 120 8.73 -5.73 3.58
CA TRP A 120 7.42 -5.09 3.73
C TRP A 120 6.79 -4.80 2.37
N VAL A 121 5.48 -5.04 2.22
CA VAL A 121 4.73 -4.76 0.99
C VAL A 121 3.84 -3.53 1.21
N PRO A 122 4.22 -2.34 0.72
CA PRO A 122 3.34 -1.17 0.74
C PRO A 122 2.06 -1.50 -0.04
N PHE A 123 0.87 -1.25 0.51
CA PHE A 123 -0.38 -1.58 -0.20
C PHE A 123 -1.35 -0.40 -0.30
N SER A 124 -1.10 0.66 0.46
CA SER A 124 -1.84 1.92 0.35
C SER A 124 -0.93 3.10 0.70
N VAL A 125 -1.33 4.29 0.25
CA VAL A 125 -0.62 5.53 0.57
C VAL A 125 -1.59 6.57 1.08
N GLU A 126 -1.21 7.27 2.15
CA GLU A 126 -1.91 8.48 2.54
C GLU A 126 -1.47 9.59 1.58
N LYS A 127 -2.35 10.03 0.68
CA LYS A 127 -2.15 11.32 0.04
C LYS A 127 -2.52 12.41 1.05
N GLY A 128 -1.56 12.72 1.92
CA GLY A 128 -1.69 13.67 3.02
C GLY A 128 -1.82 15.11 2.52
N ALA A 129 -2.76 15.82 3.13
CA ALA A 129 -2.91 17.26 3.10
C ALA A 129 -1.57 18.00 3.35
N PRO A 130 -1.43 19.27 2.94
CA PRO A 130 -0.21 20.09 3.13
C PRO A 130 0.28 20.27 4.59
N LEU A 131 -0.31 19.60 5.58
CA LEU A 131 -0.10 19.79 7.01
C LEU A 131 0.54 18.59 7.74
N THR A 132 0.79 17.46 7.07
CA THR A 132 1.45 16.28 7.68
C THR A 132 2.89 16.10 7.16
N PRO A 133 3.92 16.37 7.97
CA PRO A 133 5.31 16.33 7.53
C PRO A 133 5.89 14.92 7.38
N VAL A 134 5.09 13.86 7.59
CA VAL A 134 5.55 12.47 7.71
C VAL A 134 4.50 11.56 7.05
N PRO A 135 4.68 11.09 5.80
CA PRO A 135 3.74 10.18 5.15
C PRO A 135 3.56 8.88 5.94
N ARG A 136 2.34 8.33 5.94
CA ARG A 136 2.04 7.00 6.49
C ARG A 136 1.91 6.00 5.36
N VAL A 137 2.58 4.86 5.50
CA VAL A 137 2.54 3.77 4.52
C VAL A 137 2.20 2.49 5.26
N PRO A 138 0.92 2.09 5.25
CA PRO A 138 0.53 0.78 5.72
C PRO A 138 1.17 -0.26 4.81
N ALA A 139 1.83 -1.24 5.41
CA ALA A 139 2.39 -2.36 4.68
C ALA A 139 2.00 -3.68 5.33
N LEU A 140 2.11 -4.74 4.53
CA LEU A 140 1.85 -6.11 4.97
C LEU A 140 3.16 -6.87 5.13
N TYR A 141 3.28 -7.59 6.24
CA TYR A 141 4.32 -8.58 6.50
C TYR A 141 3.68 -9.81 7.13
N GLU A 142 3.87 -10.99 6.52
CA GLU A 142 3.29 -12.27 6.98
C GLU A 142 1.76 -12.19 7.26
N GLY A 143 1.02 -11.51 6.39
CA GLY A 143 -0.45 -11.38 6.52
C GLY A 143 -0.91 -10.42 7.62
N ARG A 144 0.01 -9.68 8.26
CA ARG A 144 -0.31 -8.68 9.28
C ARG A 144 -0.15 -7.28 8.72
N MET A 145 -1.17 -6.46 8.92
CA MET A 145 -1.11 -5.03 8.64
C MET A 145 -0.25 -4.36 9.69
N LEU A 146 0.78 -3.69 9.22
CA LEU A 146 1.69 -2.86 9.99
C LEU A 146 1.41 -1.41 9.54
N GLU A 147 1.19 -0.48 10.49
CA GLU A 147 1.03 0.96 10.21
C GLU A 147 2.13 1.73 10.94
N TRP A 148 2.85 2.59 10.22
CA TRP A 148 3.89 3.44 10.80
C TRP A 148 4.10 4.72 10.00
N HIS A 149 4.91 5.60 10.59
CA HIS A 149 5.18 6.95 10.10
C HIS A 149 6.53 6.97 9.36
N ILE A 150 6.56 7.32 8.08
CA ILE A 150 7.77 7.52 7.27
C ILE A 150 8.19 8.97 7.35
N ARG A 151 9.38 9.28 7.88
CA ARG A 151 9.93 10.64 7.79
C ARG A 151 10.46 10.88 6.36
N PRO A 152 10.17 12.03 5.73
CA PRO A 152 10.79 12.39 4.47
C PRO A 152 12.31 12.40 4.66
N HIS A 153 13.01 11.80 3.71
CA HIS A 153 14.46 11.90 3.65
C HIS A 153 14.85 13.36 3.36
N ASP A 154 15.58 14.01 4.27
CA ASP A 154 16.15 15.33 4.03
C ASP A 154 17.39 15.17 3.13
N SER A 155 17.19 15.32 1.82
CA SER A 155 18.25 15.26 0.80
C SER A 155 19.29 16.40 0.91
N SER A 156 19.17 17.27 1.92
CA SER A 156 20.02 18.47 2.07
C SER A 156 21.36 18.22 2.80
N ARG A 157 21.64 17.00 3.29
CA ARG A 157 22.94 16.66 3.91
C ARG A 157 23.91 16.01 2.93
N ARG A 158 24.19 16.69 1.82
CA ARG A 158 25.45 16.54 1.08
C ARG A 158 25.98 17.93 0.76
N ALA A 159 26.70 18.51 1.72
CA ALA A 159 27.62 19.62 1.54
C ALA A 159 28.67 19.58 2.65
#